data_AF-S4PKM4-F1
#
_entry.id   AF-S4PKM4-F1
#
_cell.length_a   1.000
_cell.length_b   1.000
_cell.length_c   1.000
_cell.angle_alpha   90.00
_cell.angle_beta   90.00
_cell.angle_gamma   90.00
#
_symmetry.space_group_name_H-M   'P 1'
#
loop_
_entity.id
_entity.type
_entity.pdbx_description
1 polymer ?
#
loop_
_entity_poly.entity_id
_entity_poly.type
_entity_poly.pdbx_seq_one_letter_code
_entity_poly.pdbx_strand_id
1 'polypeptide(L)'
;MSTLCDNVYLCRFGFNGNMNTRTVQEMNLNGAAHGDLIQYLFYRENKAKVATEKDFMTVNILIEAWCNFAKNGKPSWINEHLRWLPYTKEKKICLNIDHTGMKVEPYPNFERINFWFDLIRERAKL
;
A
#
# COMPACT_ATOMS: atom_id res chain seq x y z
N MET A 1 23.11 -16.28 -7.30
CA MET A 1 22.23 -15.62 -6.31
C MET A 1 21.19 -14.84 -7.10
N SER A 2 19.90 -15.09 -6.87
CA SER A 2 18.81 -14.55 -7.71
C SER A 2 18.68 -13.04 -7.53
N THR A 3 18.86 -12.27 -8.61
CA THR A 3 18.81 -10.81 -8.73
C THR A 3 17.38 -10.23 -8.78
N LEU A 4 16.35 -11.04 -8.50
CA LEU A 4 14.95 -10.64 -8.66
C LEU A 4 14.42 -9.68 -7.58
N CYS A 5 15.11 -9.52 -6.44
CA CYS A 5 14.59 -8.71 -5.32
C CYS A 5 15.04 -7.24 -5.33
N ASP A 6 16.00 -6.83 -6.14
CA ASP A 6 16.59 -5.48 -6.03
C ASP A 6 15.63 -4.35 -6.47
N ASN A 7 14.51 -4.67 -7.13
CA ASN A 7 13.55 -3.71 -7.68
C ASN A 7 12.08 -4.01 -7.35
N VAL A 8 11.80 -4.87 -6.36
CA VAL A 8 10.42 -5.15 -5.96
C VAL A 8 10.05 -4.25 -4.79
N TYR A 9 8.96 -3.48 -4.93
CA TYR A 9 8.47 -2.60 -3.88
C TYR A 9 7.06 -3.04 -3.47
N LEU A 10 6.86 -3.33 -2.18
CA LEU A 10 5.58 -3.78 -1.66
C LEU A 10 4.85 -2.61 -1.01
N CYS A 11 3.59 -2.40 -1.40
CA CYS A 11 2.67 -1.43 -0.78
C CYS A 11 1.47 -2.16 -0.18
N ARG A 12 1.10 -1.81 1.05
CA ARG A 12 -0.15 -2.19 1.68
C ARG A 12 -1.00 -0.94 1.85
N PHE A 13 -2.12 -0.88 1.12
CA PHE A 13 -3.08 0.21 1.23
C PHE A 13 -4.24 -0.19 2.14
N GLY A 14 -4.33 0.48 3.29
CA GLY A 14 -5.37 0.34 4.30
C GLY A 14 -5.85 1.69 4.83
N PHE A 15 -5.62 2.76 4.07
CA PHE A 15 -6.01 4.13 4.44
C PHE A 15 -7.53 4.25 4.43
N ASN A 16 -8.09 4.75 5.53
CA ASN A 16 -9.52 5.01 5.64
C ASN A 16 -9.76 6.52 5.48
N GLY A 17 -9.86 6.97 4.23
CA GLY A 17 -10.08 8.38 3.90
C GLY A 17 -11.41 8.62 3.19
N ASN A 18 -11.73 9.89 2.94
CA ASN A 18 -13.04 10.27 2.40
C ASN A 18 -13.19 9.90 0.91
N MET A 19 -12.09 9.63 0.21
CA MET A 19 -12.13 9.22 -1.19
C MET A 19 -12.46 7.74 -1.37
N ASN A 20 -12.39 6.91 -0.31
CA ASN A 20 -12.74 5.48 -0.33
C ASN A 20 -14.15 5.23 -0.88
N THR A 21 -14.37 4.03 -1.41
CA THR A 21 -15.70 3.52 -1.77
C THR A 21 -16.56 3.42 -0.52
N ARG A 22 -17.88 3.57 -0.70
CA ARG A 22 -18.81 3.59 0.44
C ARG A 22 -18.96 2.23 1.12
N THR A 23 -18.55 1.13 0.49
CA THR A 23 -18.75 -0.23 0.98
C THR A 23 -18.22 -0.44 2.40
N VAL A 24 -17.00 0.02 2.69
CA VAL A 24 -16.41 -0.11 4.05
C VAL A 24 -17.11 0.79 5.05
N GLN A 25 -17.48 2.01 4.64
CA GLN A 25 -18.16 2.99 5.47
C GLN A 25 -19.59 2.53 5.84
N GLU A 26 -20.33 1.98 4.87
CA GLU A 26 -21.68 1.45 5.05
C GLU A 26 -21.71 0.23 5.97
N MET A 27 -20.62 -0.55 6.01
CA MET A 27 -20.45 -1.68 6.94
C MET A 27 -19.92 -1.25 8.32
N ASN A 28 -19.69 0.06 8.55
CA ASN A 28 -19.08 0.60 9.77
C ASN A 28 -17.73 -0.08 10.11
N LEU A 29 -16.97 -0.43 9.07
CA LEU A 29 -15.65 -1.04 9.19
C LEU A 29 -14.56 0.03 9.04
N ASN A 30 -13.41 -0.23 9.64
CA ASN A 30 -12.22 0.61 9.46
C ASN A 30 -11.29 -0.03 8.44
N GLY A 31 -10.85 0.74 7.45
CA GLY A 31 -9.82 0.35 6.50
C GLY A 31 -10.12 0.76 5.07
N ALA A 32 -9.58 0.00 4.13
CA ALA A 32 -9.79 0.18 2.69
C ALA A 32 -10.36 -1.10 2.08
N ALA A 33 -11.34 -0.95 1.19
CA ALA A 33 -11.86 -1.99 0.34
C ALA A 33 -10.96 -2.19 -0.88
N HIS A 34 -11.22 -3.29 -1.59
CA HIS A 34 -10.66 -3.48 -2.91
C HIS A 34 -11.08 -2.34 -3.84
N GLY A 35 -10.11 -1.74 -4.53
CA GLY A 35 -10.33 -0.62 -5.45
C GLY A 35 -10.25 0.78 -4.83
N ASP A 36 -10.14 0.91 -3.49
CA ASP A 36 -10.04 2.23 -2.85
C ASP A 36 -8.76 2.98 -3.23
N LEU A 37 -7.62 2.28 -3.33
CA LEU A 37 -6.35 2.87 -3.79
C LEU A 37 -6.50 3.62 -5.13
N ILE A 38 -7.33 3.12 -6.04
CA ILE A 38 -7.54 3.71 -7.37
C ILE A 38 -8.16 5.11 -7.24
N GLN A 39 -8.98 5.36 -6.21
CA GLN A 39 -9.60 6.66 -5.97
C GLN A 39 -8.54 7.74 -5.66
N TYR A 40 -7.35 7.34 -5.19
CA TYR A 40 -6.24 8.25 -4.89
C TYR A 40 -5.24 8.39 -6.05
N LEU A 41 -5.38 7.59 -7.11
CA LEU A 41 -4.51 7.64 -8.29
C LEU A 41 -5.18 8.32 -9.50
N PHE A 42 -6.51 8.27 -9.59
CA PHE A 42 -7.24 8.83 -10.72
C PHE A 42 -8.27 9.84 -10.23
N TYR A 43 -8.22 11.04 -10.81
CA TYR A 43 -9.15 12.11 -10.47
C TYR A 43 -10.61 11.69 -10.70
N ARG A 44 -11.44 11.98 -9.71
CA ARG A 44 -12.89 11.93 -9.81
C ARG A 44 -13.47 13.13 -9.08
N GLU A 45 -14.28 13.92 -9.77
CA GLU A 45 -14.82 15.18 -9.25
C GLU A 45 -15.59 14.97 -7.93
N ASN A 46 -16.45 13.96 -7.87
CA ASN A 46 -17.23 13.65 -6.68
C ASN A 46 -16.37 13.23 -5.48
N LYS A 47 -15.18 12.64 -5.71
CA LYS A 47 -14.23 12.26 -4.65
C LYS A 47 -13.41 13.46 -4.21
N ALA A 48 -12.95 14.29 -5.16
CA ALA A 48 -12.21 15.51 -4.86
C ALA A 48 -13.03 16.50 -4.00
N LYS A 49 -14.34 16.58 -4.22
CA LYS A 49 -15.25 17.45 -3.43
C LYS A 49 -15.35 17.07 -1.95
N VAL A 50 -15.09 15.81 -1.59
CA VAL A 50 -15.19 15.31 -0.20
C VAL A 50 -13.83 15.02 0.43
N ALA A 51 -12.74 15.20 -0.33
CA ALA A 51 -11.38 14.90 0.11
C ALA A 51 -10.95 15.84 1.24
N THR A 52 -10.30 15.27 2.25
CA THR A 52 -9.64 16.01 3.32
C THR A 52 -8.21 16.37 2.93
N GLU A 53 -7.56 17.20 3.75
CA GLU A 53 -6.12 17.47 3.60
C GLU A 53 -5.28 16.18 3.63
N LYS A 54 -5.63 15.21 4.49
CA LYS A 54 -4.95 13.90 4.56
C LYS A 54 -5.15 13.09 3.28
N ASP A 55 -6.33 13.17 2.66
CA ASP A 55 -6.59 12.54 1.37
C ASP A 55 -5.69 13.16 0.29
N PHE A 56 -5.61 14.49 0.21
CA PHE A 56 -4.74 15.17 -0.75
C PHE A 56 -3.25 14.89 -0.51
N MET A 57 -2.81 14.83 0.75
CA MET A 57 -1.45 14.39 1.08
C MET A 57 -1.17 12.98 0.57
N THR A 58 -2.13 12.07 0.74
CA THR A 58 -2.03 10.68 0.24
C THR A 58 -1.99 10.64 -1.29
N VAL A 59 -2.84 11.41 -1.97
CA VAL A 59 -2.81 11.57 -3.44
C VAL A 59 -1.44 12.05 -3.91
N ASN A 60 -0.92 13.14 -3.32
CA ASN A 60 0.35 13.73 -3.74
C ASN A 60 1.50 12.74 -3.60
N ILE A 61 1.60 12.03 -2.46
CA ILE A 61 2.65 11.04 -2.23
C ILE A 61 2.51 9.86 -3.20
N LEU A 62 1.30 9.31 -3.37
CA LEU A 62 1.08 8.16 -4.24
C LEU A 62 1.37 8.50 -5.71
N ILE A 63 0.86 9.63 -6.22
CA ILE A 63 1.10 10.06 -7.60
C ILE A 63 2.59 10.27 -7.85
N GLU A 64 3.27 11.00 -6.97
CA GLU A 64 4.69 11.28 -7.14
C GLU A 64 5.53 9.99 -7.07
N ALA A 65 5.25 9.11 -6.10
CA ALA A 65 5.93 7.83 -5.94
C ALA A 65 5.73 6.92 -7.16
N TRP A 66 4.51 6.80 -7.68
CA TRP A 66 4.20 5.98 -8.85
C TRP A 66 4.85 6.55 -10.12
N CYS A 67 4.79 7.87 -10.33
CA CYS A 67 5.44 8.53 -11.47
C CYS A 67 6.96 8.36 -11.42
N ASN A 68 7.59 8.54 -10.27
CA ASN A 68 9.03 8.35 -10.10
C ASN A 68 9.45 6.88 -10.28
N PHE A 69 8.62 5.93 -9.82
CA PHE A 69 8.85 4.52 -10.11
C PHE A 69 8.76 4.22 -11.60
N ALA A 70 7.74 4.72 -12.31
CA ALA A 70 7.61 4.56 -13.75
C ALA A 70 8.80 5.16 -14.53
N LYS A 71 9.32 6.30 -14.04
CA LYS A 71 10.44 7.01 -14.69
C LYS A 71 11.80 6.36 -14.43
N ASN A 72 12.04 5.90 -13.20
CA ASN A 72 13.38 5.60 -12.70
C ASN A 72 13.53 4.18 -12.12
N GLY A 73 12.45 3.40 -12.03
CA GLY A 73 12.43 2.10 -11.35
C GLY A 73 12.48 2.18 -9.82
N LYS A 74 12.42 3.38 -9.24
CA LYS A 74 12.46 3.62 -7.78
C LYS A 74 11.36 4.59 -7.36
N PRO A 75 10.46 4.20 -6.43
CA PRO A 75 9.47 5.12 -5.90
C PRO A 75 10.14 6.15 -4.97
N SER A 76 9.81 7.42 -5.14
CA SER A 76 10.30 8.52 -4.32
C SER A 76 9.33 9.69 -4.36
N TRP A 77 9.40 10.58 -3.36
CA TRP A 77 8.64 11.84 -3.31
C TRP A 77 9.44 12.93 -2.59
N ILE A 78 9.06 14.21 -2.76
CA ILE A 78 9.81 15.38 -2.26
C ILE A 78 10.09 15.34 -0.75
N ASN A 79 9.18 14.77 0.05
CA ASN A 79 9.33 14.70 1.51
C ASN A 79 10.09 13.44 1.96
N GLU A 80 11.43 13.52 1.97
CA GLU A 80 12.32 12.37 2.21
C GLU A 80 12.36 11.82 3.65
N HIS A 81 11.58 12.35 4.60
CA HIS A 81 11.56 11.80 5.97
C HIS A 81 11.12 10.33 6.01
N LEU A 82 10.40 9.87 4.99
CA LEU A 82 10.04 8.47 4.77
C LEU A 82 10.49 8.05 3.37
N ARG A 83 11.12 6.87 3.26
CA ARG A 83 11.58 6.31 1.98
C ARG A 83 10.95 4.96 1.75
N TRP A 84 10.27 4.77 0.62
CA TRP A 84 9.74 3.46 0.24
C TRP A 84 10.88 2.53 -0.18
N LEU A 85 11.29 1.67 0.74
CA LEU A 85 12.38 0.74 0.55
C LEU A 85 11.95 -0.50 -0.25
N PRO A 86 12.87 -1.11 -1.03
CA PRO A 86 12.60 -2.35 -1.73
C PRO A 86 12.34 -3.50 -0.74
N TYR A 87 11.48 -4.42 -1.15
CA TYR A 87 11.16 -5.63 -0.41
C TYR A 87 12.38 -6.52 -0.25
N THR A 88 12.61 -7.01 0.97
CA THR A 88 13.63 -8.02 1.26
C THR A 88 12.97 -9.23 1.91
N LYS A 89 13.43 -10.45 1.60
CA LYS A 89 12.84 -11.69 2.15
C LYS A 89 13.08 -11.81 3.66
N GLU A 90 14.18 -11.23 4.13
CA GLU A 90 14.62 -11.24 5.52
C GLU A 90 13.67 -10.39 6.36
N LYS A 91 13.47 -9.11 5.98
CA LYS A 91 12.68 -8.15 6.76
C LYS A 91 11.21 -8.07 6.35
N LYS A 92 10.88 -8.53 5.14
CA LYS A 92 9.52 -8.55 4.56
C LYS A 92 8.83 -7.19 4.60
N ILE A 93 9.59 -6.13 4.36
CA ILE A 93 9.13 -4.75 4.51
C ILE A 93 8.18 -4.33 3.40
N CYS A 94 7.24 -3.45 3.75
CA CYS A 94 6.35 -2.77 2.82
C CYS A 94 6.17 -1.31 3.23
N LEU A 95 5.74 -0.47 2.28
CA LEU A 95 5.10 0.79 2.60
C LEU A 95 3.67 0.48 3.05
N ASN A 96 3.39 0.62 4.34
CA ASN A 96 2.05 0.52 4.89
C ASN A 96 1.43 1.92 4.96
N ILE A 97 0.24 2.07 4.37
CA ILE A 97 -0.54 3.30 4.37
C ILE A 97 -1.85 2.97 5.07
N ASP A 98 -2.05 3.46 6.30
CA ASP A 98 -3.27 3.22 7.06
C ASP A 98 -3.75 4.46 7.84
N HIS A 99 -4.76 4.28 8.69
CA HIS A 99 -5.33 5.35 9.51
C HIS A 99 -4.31 6.04 10.45
N THR A 100 -3.18 5.40 10.76
CA THR A 100 -2.10 5.97 11.58
C THR A 100 -1.07 6.75 10.77
N GLY A 101 -1.15 6.69 9.44
CA GLY A 101 -0.25 7.36 8.49
C GLY A 101 0.51 6.39 7.59
N MET A 102 1.60 6.89 7.00
CA MET A 102 2.49 6.12 6.13
C MET A 102 3.74 5.69 6.89
N LYS A 103 4.08 4.40 6.82
CA LYS A 103 5.24 3.80 7.49
C LYS A 103 5.89 2.75 6.60
N VAL A 104 7.20 2.56 6.77
CA VAL A 104 7.93 1.45 6.14
C VAL A 104 8.27 0.45 7.22
N GLU A 105 7.58 -0.68 7.19
CA GLU A 105 7.60 -1.66 8.27
C GLU A 105 7.43 -3.09 7.72
N PRO A 106 7.77 -4.13 8.51
CA PRO A 106 7.43 -5.50 8.16
C PRO A 106 5.94 -5.63 7.84
N TYR A 107 5.60 -6.39 6.80
CA TYR A 107 4.23 -6.53 6.34
C TYR A 107 3.29 -6.90 7.50
N PRO A 108 2.28 -6.08 7.82
CA PRO A 108 1.40 -6.32 8.96
C PRO A 108 0.65 -7.65 8.85
N ASN A 109 0.55 -8.37 9.97
CA ASN A 109 -0.13 -9.67 10.07
C ASN A 109 0.43 -10.76 9.12
N PHE A 110 1.75 -10.79 8.89
CA PHE A 110 2.40 -11.75 8.00
C PHE A 110 2.19 -13.21 8.44
N GLU A 111 1.90 -13.47 9.73
CA GLU A 111 1.56 -14.79 10.24
C GLU A 111 0.35 -15.42 9.53
N ARG A 112 -0.60 -14.59 9.06
CA ARG A 112 -1.75 -15.08 8.27
C ARG A 112 -1.31 -15.64 6.93
N ILE A 113 -0.27 -15.06 6.32
CA ILE A 113 0.32 -15.56 5.07
C ILE A 113 1.08 -16.86 5.36
N ASN A 114 1.82 -16.93 6.47
CA ASN A 114 2.51 -18.15 6.88
C ASN A 114 1.54 -19.32 7.08
N PHE A 115 0.38 -19.09 7.70
CA PHE A 115 -0.65 -20.12 7.85
C PHE A 115 -1.02 -20.77 6.50
N TRP A 116 -1.25 -19.95 5.46
CA TRP A 116 -1.55 -20.48 4.13
C TRP A 116 -0.36 -21.20 3.50
N PHE A 117 0.86 -20.69 3.69
CA PHE A 117 2.06 -21.40 3.22
C PHE A 117 2.24 -22.75 3.88
N ASP A 118 2.00 -22.86 5.18
CA ASP A 118 2.13 -24.10 5.93
C ASP A 118 1.06 -25.10 5.46
N LEU A 119 -0.20 -24.66 5.35
CA LEU A 119 -1.30 -25.48 4.83
C LEU A 119 -1.03 -25.98 3.40
N ILE A 120 -0.52 -25.11 2.51
CA ILE A 120 -0.18 -25.49 1.14
C ILE A 120 1.01 -26.45 1.13
N ARG A 121 2.05 -26.23 1.95
CA ARG A 121 3.20 -27.13 2.04
C ARG A 121 2.80 -28.51 2.54
N GLU A 122 1.91 -28.60 3.52
CA GLU A 122 1.37 -29.86 3.99
C GLU A 122 0.64 -30.62 2.87
N ARG A 123 -0.17 -29.92 2.07
CA ARG A 123 -0.94 -30.51 0.97
C ARG A 123 -0.12 -30.79 -0.29
N ALA A 124 0.94 -30.03 -0.53
CA ALA A 124 1.83 -30.17 -1.68
C ALA A 124 2.89 -31.27 -1.49
N LYS A 125 2.93 -31.91 -0.31
CA LYS A 125 3.61 -33.20 -0.11
C LYS A 125 2.84 -34.31 -0.87
N LEU A 126 3.05 -34.34 -2.20
CA LEU A 126 3.20 -35.60 -2.92
C LEU A 126 4.62 -36.13 -2.66
#